data_AF-A0AB36SEJ9-F1
#
_entry.id   AF-A0AB36SEJ9-F1
#
_cell.length_a   1.000
_cell.length_b   1.000
_cell.length_c   1.000
_cell.angle_alpha   90.00
_cell.angle_beta   90.00
_cell.angle_gamma   90.00
#
_symmetry.space_group_name_H-M   'P 1'
#
loop_
_entity.id
_entity.type
_entity.pdbx_description
1 polymer ?
#
loop_
_entity_poly.entity_id
_entity_poly.type
_entity_poly.pdbx_seq_one_letter_code
_entity_poly.pdbx_strand_id
1 'polypeptide(L)'
;MNGQSKSTEELTLQETQDYVVITLKETQYQLERLDQYRLFLEKQKNFMVGEILSSTEEKLVIRYHKEKGMQSLAQIGKKIDPYQRLVIAKKWEI
;
A
#
# COMPACT_ATOMS: atom_id res chain seq x y z
N MET A 1 8.62 -27.09 -16.12
CA MET A 1 7.36 -27.27 -15.37
C MET A 1 6.87 -25.90 -14.98
N ASN A 2 5.71 -25.51 -15.51
CA ASN A 2 5.09 -24.19 -15.38
C ASN A 2 4.59 -23.95 -13.95
N GLY A 3 5.05 -22.87 -13.33
CA GLY A 3 4.43 -22.26 -12.15
C GLY A 3 4.00 -20.84 -12.48
N GLN A 4 3.00 -20.68 -13.35
CA GLN A 4 2.29 -19.40 -13.47
C GLN A 4 1.40 -19.26 -12.24
N SER A 5 1.84 -18.49 -11.25
CA SER A 5 0.94 -17.97 -10.22
C SER A 5 0.08 -16.88 -10.85
N LYS A 6 -1.14 -17.25 -11.27
CA LYS A 6 -2.17 -16.32 -11.74
C LYS A 6 -2.95 -15.78 -10.54
N SER A 7 -2.61 -14.57 -10.11
CA SER A 7 -3.58 -13.49 -9.80
C SER A 7 -2.81 -12.20 -9.53
N THR A 8 -2.24 -11.59 -10.57
CA THR A 8 -1.85 -10.17 -10.47
C THR A 8 -3.14 -9.37 -10.62
N GLU A 9 -3.89 -9.23 -9.54
CA GLU A 9 -4.94 -8.23 -9.49
C GLU A 9 -4.31 -6.87 -9.83
N GLU A 10 -4.82 -6.22 -10.88
CA GLU A 10 -4.34 -4.90 -11.30
C GLU A 10 -4.73 -3.84 -10.28
N LEU A 11 -3.92 -3.70 -9.23
CA LEU A 11 -3.99 -2.60 -8.28
C LEU A 11 -3.56 -1.32 -9.00
N THR A 12 -4.47 -0.35 -9.06
CA THR A 12 -4.15 0.97 -9.60
C THR A 12 -3.60 1.84 -8.48
N LEU A 13 -2.31 2.20 -8.58
CA LEU A 13 -1.60 2.99 -7.58
C LEU A 13 -1.02 4.26 -8.21
N GLN A 14 -1.22 5.39 -7.54
CA GLN A 14 -0.59 6.66 -7.88
C GLN A 14 0.23 7.12 -6.67
N GLU A 15 1.52 7.40 -6.89
CA GLU A 15 2.44 7.81 -5.84
C GLU A 15 2.95 9.23 -6.10
N THR A 16 2.91 10.07 -5.08
CA THR A 16 3.57 11.39 -5.07
C THR A 16 4.56 11.46 -3.92
N GLN A 17 5.15 12.64 -3.70
CA GLN A 17 6.06 12.85 -2.57
C GLN A 17 5.34 12.74 -1.22
N ASP A 18 4.08 13.18 -1.15
CA ASP A 18 3.36 13.34 0.12
C ASP A 18 2.28 12.28 0.33
N TYR A 19 1.84 11.60 -0.73
CA TYR A 19 0.73 10.66 -0.64
C TYR A 19 0.88 9.45 -1.58
N VAL A 20 0.12 8.42 -1.27
CA VAL A 20 -0.16 7.27 -2.14
C VAL A 20 -1.66 7.12 -2.28
N VAL A 21 -2.17 7.06 -3.51
CA VAL A 21 -3.58 6.77 -3.78
C VAL A 21 -3.70 5.37 -4.33
N ILE A 22 -4.59 4.57 -3.74
CA ILE A 22 -4.95 3.23 -4.18
C ILE A 22 -6.40 3.25 -4.65
N THR A 23 -6.66 2.72 -5.83
CA THR A 23 -8.01 2.48 -6.35
C THR A 23 -8.26 0.99 -6.45
N LEU A 24 -9.29 0.52 -5.75
CA LEU A 24 -9.80 -0.85 -5.82
C LEU A 24 -11.05 -0.88 -6.69
N LYS A 25 -11.16 -1.88 -7.58
CA LYS A 25 -12.36 -2.14 -8.39
C LYS A 25 -13.39 -2.94 -7.58
N GLU A 26 -14.64 -2.99 -8.03
CA GLU A 26 -15.75 -3.72 -7.40
C GLU A 26 -15.43 -5.16 -6.97
N THR A 27 -14.56 -5.85 -7.71
CA THR A 27 -14.17 -7.24 -7.42
C THR A 27 -13.16 -7.37 -6.28
N GLN A 28 -12.58 -6.25 -5.82
CA GLN A 28 -11.46 -6.20 -4.87
C GLN A 28 -11.83 -5.66 -3.50
N TYR A 29 -13.06 -5.18 -3.32
CA TYR A 29 -13.57 -4.73 -2.02
C TYR A 29 -15.07 -4.99 -1.91
N GLN A 30 -15.56 -4.97 -0.67
CA GLN A 30 -16.98 -5.08 -0.38
C GLN A 30 -17.43 -3.79 0.30
N LEU A 31 -18.42 -3.11 -0.29
CA LEU A 31 -18.92 -1.83 0.24
C LEU A 31 -19.46 -1.97 1.68
N GLU A 32 -20.07 -3.10 1.99
CA GLU A 32 -20.57 -3.43 3.34
C GLU A 32 -19.46 -3.47 4.41
N ARG A 33 -18.19 -3.61 4.01
CA ARG A 33 -17.04 -3.65 4.92
C ARG A 33 -16.33 -2.31 5.07
N LEU A 34 -16.89 -1.20 4.55
CA LEU A 34 -16.27 0.13 4.63
C LEU A 34 -15.78 0.52 6.03
N ASP A 35 -16.55 0.21 7.07
CA ASP A 35 -16.17 0.54 8.44
C ASP A 35 -14.92 -0.23 8.89
N GLN A 36 -14.74 -1.47 8.42
CA GLN A 36 -13.51 -2.23 8.68
C GLN A 36 -12.32 -1.56 7.98
N TYR A 37 -12.48 -1.13 6.72
CA TYR A 37 -11.43 -0.39 6.04
C TYR A 37 -11.06 0.88 6.80
N ARG A 38 -12.04 1.66 7.29
CA ARG A 38 -11.79 2.88 8.07
C ARG A 38 -10.93 2.61 9.32
N LEU A 39 -11.17 1.52 10.05
CA LEU A 39 -10.35 1.14 11.21
C LEU A 39 -8.86 0.91 10.87
N PHE A 40 -8.57 0.40 9.67
CA PHE A 40 -7.19 0.21 9.20
C PHE A 40 -6.53 1.51 8.68
N LEU A 41 -7.32 2.54 8.41
CA LEU A 41 -6.83 3.85 7.97
C LEU A 41 -6.49 4.77 9.13
N GLU A 42 -6.95 4.44 10.34
CA GLU A 42 -6.60 5.16 11.57
C GLU A 42 -5.10 5.06 11.87
N LYS A 43 -4.59 6.03 12.63
CA LYS A 43 -3.17 6.10 12.98
C LYS A 43 -2.78 4.92 13.87
N GLN A 44 -2.02 3.97 13.31
CA GLN A 44 -1.42 2.86 14.03
C GLN A 44 0.10 2.92 13.98
N LYS A 45 0.76 2.31 14.98
CA LYS A 45 2.23 2.26 15.05
C LYS A 45 2.76 1.51 13.82
N ASN A 46 3.67 2.15 13.08
CA ASN A 46 4.32 1.64 11.86
C ASN A 46 3.44 1.57 10.58
N PHE A 47 2.20 2.06 10.61
CA PHE A 47 1.34 2.10 9.43
C PHE A 47 1.10 3.54 8.96
N MET A 48 0.89 3.72 7.66
CA MET A 48 0.50 5.02 7.11
C MET A 48 -0.94 5.34 7.51
N VAL A 49 -1.18 6.59 7.92
CA VAL A 49 -2.54 7.11 8.09
C VAL A 49 -3.19 7.25 6.73
N GLY A 50 -4.46 6.91 6.61
CA GLY A 50 -5.19 7.09 5.37
C GLY A 50 -6.60 7.63 5.55
N GLU A 51 -7.26 7.86 4.41
CA GLU A 51 -8.65 8.28 4.33
C GLU A 51 -9.30 7.75 3.06
N ILE A 52 -10.62 7.54 3.12
CA ILE A 52 -11.41 7.15 1.95
C ILE A 52 -11.83 8.42 1.21
N LEU A 53 -11.42 8.57 -0.04
CA LEU A 53 -11.80 9.69 -0.90
C LEU A 53 -13.13 9.44 -1.63
N SER A 54 -13.41 8.19 -1.99
CA SER A 54 -14.64 7.78 -2.67
C SER A 54 -14.93 6.31 -2.41
N SER A 55 -16.19 5.98 -2.18
CA SER A 55 -16.68 4.60 -2.05
C SER A 55 -18.02 4.48 -2.77
N THR A 56 -18.02 3.79 -3.91
CA THR A 56 -19.25 3.45 -4.66
C THR A 56 -19.45 1.94 -4.66
N GLU A 57 -20.24 1.36 -5.56
CA GLU A 57 -20.19 -0.10 -5.80
C GLU A 57 -19.02 -0.45 -6.73
N GLU A 58 -18.77 0.40 -7.73
CA GLU A 58 -17.76 0.19 -8.77
C GLU A 58 -16.31 0.36 -8.28
N LYS A 59 -16.06 1.29 -7.34
CA LYS A 59 -14.70 1.61 -6.89
C LYS A 59 -14.59 2.12 -5.46
N LEU A 60 -13.46 1.79 -4.84
CA LEU A 60 -12.99 2.38 -3.59
C LEU A 60 -11.67 3.10 -3.82
N VAL A 61 -11.60 4.37 -3.45
CA VAL A 61 -10.41 5.22 -3.58
C VAL A 61 -9.92 5.59 -2.19
N ILE A 62 -8.69 5.19 -1.86
CA ILE A 62 -8.04 5.44 -0.57
C ILE A 62 -6.79 6.28 -0.79
N ARG A 63 -6.59 7.30 0.04
CA ARG A 63 -5.36 8.08 0.10
C ARG A 63 -4.62 7.78 1.41
N TYR A 64 -3.36 7.39 1.31
CA TYR A 64 -2.43 7.29 2.43
C TYR A 64 -1.48 8.48 2.45
N HIS A 65 -1.21 9.00 3.65
CA HIS A 65 -0.28 10.11 3.88
C HIS A 65 1.10 9.57 4.24
N LYS A 66 2.12 10.09 3.57
CA LYS A 66 3.51 9.77 3.88
C LYS A 66 3.99 10.67 5.01
N GLU A 67 4.57 10.06 6.04
CA GLU A 67 5.23 10.84 7.09
C GLU A 67 6.55 11.44 6.56
N LYS A 68 6.97 12.56 7.15
CA LYS A 68 8.25 13.19 6.78
C LYS A 68 9.40 12.18 6.98
N GLY A 69 10.13 11.90 5.90
CA GLY A 69 11.24 10.95 5.91
C GLY A 69 10.87 9.52 5.53
N MET A 70 9.60 9.22 5.25
CA MET A 70 9.23 7.95 4.62
C MET A 70 9.81 7.87 3.21
N GLN A 71 10.43 6.73 2.90
CA GLN A 71 10.95 6.39 1.58
C GLN A 71 10.40 5.04 1.15
N SER A 72 10.07 4.90 -0.13
CA SER A 72 9.65 3.60 -0.66
C SER A 72 10.84 2.64 -0.73
N LEU A 73 10.58 1.33 -0.70
CA LEU A 73 11.64 0.31 -0.80
C LEU A 73 12.46 0.47 -2.09
N ALA A 74 11.81 0.88 -3.19
CA ALA A 74 12.47 1.17 -4.46
C ALA A 74 13.42 2.38 -4.36
N GLN A 75 13.10 3.38 -3.55
CA GLN A 75 13.97 4.53 -3.30
C GLN A 75 15.14 4.17 -2.38
N ILE A 76 14.86 3.39 -1.34
CA ILE A 76 15.86 2.92 -0.39
C ILE A 76 16.88 2.03 -1.10
N GLY A 77 16.44 1.02 -1.85
CA GLY A 77 17.31 0.06 -2.53
C GLY A 77 18.34 0.68 -3.49
N LYS A 78 18.02 1.85 -4.08
CA LYS A 78 18.94 2.57 -4.99
C LYS A 78 20.08 3.30 -4.27
N LYS A 79 19.94 3.58 -2.96
CA LYS A 79 20.85 4.48 -2.22
C LYS A 79 21.64 3.82 -1.09
N ILE A 80 21.42 2.53 -0.83
CA ILE A 80 22.00 1.82 0.31
C ILE A 80 23.06 0.80 -0.10
N ASP A 81 24.06 0.65 0.77
CA ASP A 81 25.13 -0.34 0.62
C ASP A 81 24.56 -1.78 0.69
N PRO A 82 25.26 -2.78 0.11
CA PRO A 82 24.87 -4.18 0.18
C PRO A 82 24.52 -4.69 1.59
N TYR A 83 25.22 -4.27 2.64
CA TYR A 83 24.93 -4.70 4.00
C TYR A 83 23.58 -4.15 4.51
N GLN A 84 23.30 -2.87 4.28
CA GLN A 84 22.00 -2.28 4.61
C GLN A 84 20.84 -2.94 3.86
N ARG A 85 21.06 -3.42 2.62
CA ARG A 85 20.05 -4.19 1.87
C ARG A 85 19.69 -5.49 2.60
N LEU A 86 20.68 -6.18 3.17
CA LEU A 86 20.46 -7.41 3.94
C LEU A 86 19.66 -7.14 5.23
N VAL A 87 19.98 -6.05 5.94
CA VAL A 87 19.24 -5.65 7.16
C VAL A 87 17.77 -5.35 6.84
N ILE A 88 17.52 -4.65 5.74
CA ILE A 88 16.16 -4.38 5.28
C ILE A 88 15.46 -5.67 4.90
N ALA A 89 16.06 -6.51 4.05
CA ALA A 89 15.46 -7.81 3.67
C ALA A 89 15.04 -8.64 4.89
N LYS A 90 15.90 -8.74 5.91
CA LYS A 90 15.60 -9.46 7.16
C LYS A 90 14.47 -8.83 7.99
N LYS A 91 14.32 -7.50 7.97
CA LYS A 91 13.21 -6.82 8.67
C LYS A 91 11.85 -7.04 8.00
N TRP A 92 11.83 -7.42 6.74
CA TRP A 92 10.61 -7.59 5.94
C TRP A 92 10.28 -9.07 5.61
N GLU A 93 11.09 -10.04 6.05
CA GLU A 93 10.70 -11.46 6.11
C GLU A 93 9.74 -11.71 7.30
N ILE A 94 8.50 -11.25 7.17
CA ILE A 94 7.36 -11.65 8.00
C ILE A 94 6.26 -12.16 7.08
#